data_AF-A0A962W047-F1
#
_entry.id   AF-A0A962W047-F1
#
_cell.length_a   1.000
_cell.length_b   1.000
_cell.length_c   1.000
_cell.angle_alpha   90.00
_cell.angle_beta   90.00
_cell.angle_gamma   90.00
#
_symmetry.space_group_name_H-M   'P 1'
#
loop_
_entity.id
_entity.type
_entity.pdbx_description
1 polymer ?
#
loop_
_entity_poly.entity_id
_entity_poly.type
_entity_poly.pdbx_seq_one_letter_code
_entity_poly.pdbx_strand_id
1 'polypeptide(L)'
;DILKAEGKTMAALNAGLFAGRFSDRLTKEIVIIRREVAEKVVRNYCLGKGIAVALNPIPIADMLAAVATDAAMVVHLGRVYGLPINRGEAGALLKTIFTQLMFLMGTVWSMNLVASALKGVSLGLSTVVTAGAQGAVAWYGTYVVGKAAEQYFIQGKSWGESGPKRVVQDILDSLDRESLLAQARDDILARLKPLL
;
A
#
# COMPACT_ATOMS: atom_id res chain seq x y z
N ASP A 1 21.29 28.91 48.47
CA ASP A 1 20.09 28.56 47.67
C ASP A 1 20.24 28.60 46.15
N ILE A 2 21.12 29.42 45.56
CA ILE A 2 21.33 29.49 44.09
C ILE A 2 21.84 28.15 43.48
N LEU A 3 22.74 27.44 44.16
CA LEU A 3 23.28 26.14 43.71
C LEU A 3 22.23 25.01 43.62
N LYS A 4 21.14 25.08 44.40
CA LYS A 4 20.04 24.09 44.34
C LYS A 4 19.09 24.35 43.17
N ALA A 5 18.97 25.61 42.75
CA ALA A 5 18.12 26.01 41.63
C ALA A 5 18.78 25.63 40.29
N GLU A 6 20.08 25.89 40.11
CA GLU A 6 20.82 25.52 38.90
C GLU A 6 20.90 24.00 38.70
N GLY A 7 21.08 23.23 39.77
CA GLY A 7 21.10 21.77 39.71
C GLY A 7 19.76 21.16 39.26
N LYS A 8 18.63 21.76 39.64
CA LYS A 8 17.28 21.33 39.20
C LYS A 8 17.03 21.64 37.72
N THR A 9 17.47 22.80 37.25
CA THR A 9 17.33 23.20 35.84
C THR A 9 18.21 22.33 34.93
N MET A 10 19.43 22.02 35.35
CA MET A 10 20.33 21.09 34.64
C MET A 10 19.78 19.66 34.60
N ALA A 11 19.21 19.17 35.70
CA ALA A 11 18.58 17.85 35.74
C ALA A 11 17.33 17.77 34.84
N ALA A 12 16.51 18.82 34.81
CA ALA A 12 15.34 18.90 33.94
C ALA A 12 15.72 18.97 32.44
N LEU A 13 16.76 19.74 32.10
CA LEU A 13 17.28 19.83 30.74
C LEU A 13 17.86 18.49 30.27
N ASN A 14 18.62 17.82 31.15
CA ASN A 14 19.23 16.51 30.86
C ASN A 14 18.17 15.40 30.77
N ALA A 15 17.13 15.45 31.62
CA ALA A 15 15.99 14.55 31.52
C ALA A 15 15.19 14.78 30.22
N GLY A 16 14.98 16.03 29.79
CA GLY A 16 14.34 16.35 28.52
C GLY A 16 15.12 15.85 27.30
N LEU A 17 16.44 16.02 27.29
CA LEU A 17 17.33 15.50 26.25
C LEU A 17 17.48 13.97 26.26
N PHE A 18 17.39 13.34 27.44
CA PHE A 18 17.43 11.89 27.59
C PHE A 18 16.08 11.26 27.18
N ALA A 19 14.96 11.87 27.57
CA ALA A 19 13.62 11.48 27.14
C ALA A 19 13.45 11.64 25.62
N GLY A 20 13.95 12.73 25.04
CA GLY A 20 13.97 12.94 23.59
C GLY A 20 14.72 11.83 22.85
N ARG A 21 15.96 11.52 23.25
CA ARG A 21 16.77 10.47 22.60
C ARG A 21 16.23 9.05 22.81
N PHE A 22 15.61 8.76 23.96
CA PHE A 22 14.98 7.47 24.21
C PHE A 22 13.68 7.32 23.41
N SER A 23 12.89 8.40 23.31
CA SER A 23 11.70 8.47 22.47
C SER A 23 12.03 8.31 20.99
N ASP A 24 13.08 8.98 20.49
CA ASP A 24 13.48 8.91 19.08
C ASP A 24 13.98 7.52 18.66
N ARG A 25 14.70 6.82 19.56
CA ARG A 25 15.16 5.43 19.31
C ARG A 25 13.99 4.44 19.34
N LEU A 26 13.09 4.56 20.32
CA LEU A 26 11.86 3.77 20.36
C LEU A 26 10.96 4.04 19.14
N THR A 27 10.93 5.29 18.66
CA THR A 27 10.16 5.69 17.47
C THR A 27 10.70 5.05 16.19
N LYS A 28 12.00 4.83 16.07
CA LYS A 28 12.58 4.13 14.90
C LYS A 28 12.32 2.63 14.94
N GLU A 29 12.50 1.99 16.08
CA GLU A 29 12.24 0.54 16.24
C GLU A 29 10.75 0.20 16.11
N ILE A 30 9.85 1.04 16.66
CA ILE A 30 8.40 0.81 16.51
C ILE A 30 7.95 0.97 15.06
N VAL A 31 8.60 1.84 14.28
CA VAL A 31 8.32 2.00 12.84
C VAL A 31 8.74 0.76 12.06
N ILE A 32 9.87 0.12 12.39
CA ILE A 32 10.31 -1.13 11.76
C ILE A 32 9.33 -2.27 12.06
N ILE A 33 8.95 -2.45 13.34
CA ILE A 33 7.99 -3.49 13.74
C ILE A 33 6.62 -3.27 13.07
N ARG A 34 6.15 -2.02 13.03
CA ARG A 34 4.89 -1.68 12.35
C ARG A 34 4.97 -1.91 10.85
N ARG A 35 6.13 -1.70 10.23
CA ARG A 35 6.36 -1.93 8.80
C ARG A 35 6.25 -3.40 8.42
N GLU A 36 6.77 -4.33 9.23
CA GLU A 36 6.59 -5.76 8.96
C GLU A 36 5.13 -6.19 9.05
N VAL A 37 4.39 -5.67 10.04
CA VAL A 37 2.96 -5.97 10.19
C VAL A 37 2.16 -5.35 9.04
N ALA A 38 2.46 -4.10 8.68
CA ALA A 38 1.84 -3.41 7.57
C ALA A 38 2.09 -4.15 6.24
N GLU A 39 3.31 -4.64 6.01
CA GLU A 39 3.66 -5.44 4.84
C GLU A 39 2.80 -6.71 4.74
N LYS A 40 2.64 -7.44 5.84
CA LYS A 40 1.76 -8.63 5.89
C LYS A 40 0.31 -8.27 5.58
N VAL A 41 -0.20 -7.16 6.14
CA VAL A 41 -1.55 -6.67 5.85
C VAL A 41 -1.68 -6.39 4.35
N VAL A 42 -0.79 -5.59 3.77
CA VAL A 42 -0.81 -5.24 2.34
C VAL A 42 -0.77 -6.50 1.48
N ARG A 43 0.20 -7.39 1.70
CA ARG A 43 0.36 -8.63 0.90
C ARG A 43 -0.89 -9.52 0.94
N ASN A 44 -1.53 -9.65 2.09
CA ASN A 44 -2.76 -10.44 2.22
C ASN A 44 -3.92 -9.84 1.41
N TYR A 45 -4.11 -8.51 1.45
CA TYR A 45 -5.14 -7.84 0.65
C TYR A 45 -4.83 -7.90 -0.86
N CYS A 46 -3.57 -7.71 -1.25
CA CYS A 46 -3.13 -7.82 -2.64
C CYS A 46 -3.41 -9.21 -3.19
N LEU A 47 -3.09 -10.25 -2.41
CA LEU A 47 -3.29 -11.64 -2.82
C LEU A 47 -4.77 -12.00 -2.91
N GLY A 48 -5.58 -11.59 -1.94
CA GLY A 48 -7.03 -11.76 -1.99
C GLY A 48 -7.66 -11.09 -3.22
N LYS A 49 -7.28 -9.84 -3.50
CA LYS A 49 -7.76 -9.08 -4.67
C LYS A 49 -7.27 -9.67 -5.99
N GLY A 50 -6.01 -10.09 -6.07
CA GLY A 50 -5.44 -10.74 -7.25
C GLY A 50 -6.13 -12.06 -7.58
N ILE A 51 -6.42 -12.88 -6.57
CA ILE A 51 -7.17 -14.13 -6.73
C ILE A 51 -8.62 -13.85 -7.15
N ALA A 52 -9.29 -12.89 -6.52
CA ALA A 52 -10.66 -12.52 -6.87
C ALA A 52 -10.79 -12.09 -8.34
N VAL A 53 -9.87 -11.24 -8.80
CA VAL A 53 -9.81 -10.80 -10.20
C VAL A 53 -9.46 -11.94 -11.15
N ALA A 54 -8.59 -12.86 -10.74
CA ALA A 54 -8.25 -14.04 -11.55
C ALA A 54 -9.41 -15.03 -11.69
N LEU A 55 -10.26 -15.17 -10.67
CA LEU A 55 -11.40 -16.10 -10.68
C LEU A 55 -12.63 -15.55 -11.40
N ASN A 56 -12.85 -14.24 -11.42
CA ASN A 56 -14.03 -13.64 -12.02
C ASN A 56 -13.67 -12.40 -12.86
N PRO A 57 -13.45 -12.55 -14.18
CA PRO A 57 -13.14 -11.42 -15.06
C PRO A 57 -14.41 -10.63 -15.41
N ILE A 58 -15.09 -10.04 -14.42
CA ILE A 58 -16.23 -9.13 -14.68
C ILE A 58 -15.82 -7.66 -14.41
N PRO A 59 -15.78 -6.78 -15.44
CA PRO A 59 -15.14 -5.46 -15.33
C PRO A 59 -15.89 -4.35 -14.56
N ILE A 60 -17.16 -4.50 -14.15
CA ILE A 60 -17.97 -3.35 -13.68
C ILE A 60 -18.71 -3.60 -12.35
N ALA A 61 -19.21 -4.81 -12.08
CA ALA A 61 -19.95 -5.10 -10.84
C ALA A 61 -19.09 -5.02 -9.57
N ASP A 62 -17.77 -5.26 -9.69
CA ASP A 62 -16.81 -5.31 -8.59
C ASP A 62 -16.11 -3.98 -8.31
N MET A 63 -16.36 -2.90 -9.04
CA MET A 63 -15.58 -1.66 -8.85
C MET A 63 -15.84 -1.02 -7.46
N LEU A 64 -17.06 -1.16 -6.94
CA LEU A 64 -17.40 -0.78 -5.57
C LEU A 64 -16.77 -1.74 -4.53
N ALA A 65 -16.73 -3.05 -4.81
CA ALA A 65 -16.10 -4.04 -3.94
C ALA A 65 -14.56 -3.89 -3.92
N ALA A 66 -13.95 -3.54 -5.05
CA ALA A 66 -12.52 -3.25 -5.18
C ALA A 66 -12.12 -2.00 -4.40
N VAL A 67 -12.90 -0.92 -4.51
CA VAL A 67 -12.71 0.30 -3.69
C VAL A 67 -12.94 0.01 -2.21
N ALA A 68 -13.92 -0.83 -1.87
CA ALA A 68 -14.18 -1.22 -0.48
C ALA A 68 -13.03 -2.07 0.10
N THR A 69 -12.44 -2.95 -0.70
CA THR A 69 -11.31 -3.79 -0.30
C THR A 69 -10.08 -2.94 -0.02
N ASP A 70 -9.75 -2.01 -0.92
CA ASP A 70 -8.63 -1.09 -0.71
C ASP A 70 -8.90 -0.16 0.48
N ALA A 71 -10.15 0.29 0.67
CA ALA A 71 -10.51 1.12 1.82
C ALA A 71 -10.36 0.35 3.13
N ALA A 72 -10.76 -0.93 3.15
CA ALA A 72 -10.57 -1.80 4.30
C ALA A 72 -9.08 -1.99 4.62
N MET A 73 -8.24 -2.20 3.60
CA MET A 73 -6.78 -2.27 3.75
C MET A 73 -6.23 -0.99 4.38
N VAL A 74 -6.61 0.18 3.86
CA VAL A 74 -6.13 1.47 4.39
C VAL A 74 -6.60 1.71 5.83
N VAL A 75 -7.85 1.37 6.16
CA VAL A 75 -8.35 1.43 7.53
C VAL A 75 -7.56 0.49 8.45
N HIS A 76 -7.21 -0.71 7.98
CA HIS A 76 -6.39 -1.66 8.73
C HIS A 76 -4.97 -1.11 8.94
N LEU A 77 -4.34 -0.55 7.90
CA LEU A 77 -3.03 0.10 8.02
C LEU A 77 -3.06 1.26 9.02
N GLY A 78 -4.10 2.09 9.02
CA GLY A 78 -4.26 3.13 10.02
C GLY A 78 -4.21 2.59 11.45
N ARG A 79 -4.80 1.42 11.71
CA ARG A 79 -4.69 0.76 13.03
C ARG A 79 -3.28 0.26 13.32
N VAL A 80 -2.59 -0.34 12.34
CA VAL A 80 -1.20 -0.80 12.51
C VAL A 80 -0.26 0.35 12.88
N TYR A 81 -0.44 1.53 12.27
CA TYR A 81 0.35 2.72 12.58
C TYR A 81 -0.17 3.53 13.79
N GLY A 82 -1.20 3.07 14.50
CA GLY A 82 -1.79 3.80 15.63
C GLY A 82 -2.49 5.11 15.24
N LEU A 83 -2.85 5.25 13.97
CA LEU A 83 -3.52 6.39 13.35
C LEU A 83 -4.86 5.94 12.74
N PRO A 84 -5.81 5.45 13.55
CA PRO A 84 -7.07 4.92 13.03
C PRO A 84 -7.82 6.01 12.25
N ILE A 85 -8.41 5.59 11.13
CA ILE A 85 -9.25 6.44 10.29
C ILE A 85 -10.58 5.75 10.01
N ASN A 86 -11.60 6.53 9.71
CA ASN A 86 -12.89 6.01 9.27
C ASN A 86 -12.90 5.71 7.75
N ARG A 87 -13.98 5.09 7.27
CA ARG A 87 -14.12 4.71 5.84
C ARG A 87 -14.13 5.91 4.89
N GLY A 88 -14.66 7.06 5.32
CA GLY A 88 -14.68 8.30 4.52
C GLY A 88 -13.29 8.89 4.35
N GLU A 89 -12.51 8.96 5.44
CA GLU A 89 -11.09 9.35 5.41
C GLU A 89 -10.27 8.41 4.52
N ALA A 90 -10.51 7.09 4.62
CA ALA A 90 -9.85 6.10 3.77
C ALA A 90 -10.20 6.31 2.28
N GLY A 91 -11.47 6.58 1.97
CA GLY A 91 -11.91 6.89 0.61
C GLY A 91 -11.27 8.16 0.06
N ALA A 92 -11.11 9.20 0.88
CA ALA A 92 -10.43 10.44 0.47
C ALA A 92 -8.94 10.20 0.17
N LEU A 93 -8.26 9.45 1.04
CA LEU A 93 -6.87 9.04 0.84
C LEU A 93 -6.70 8.22 -0.45
N LEU A 94 -7.55 7.23 -0.67
CA LEU A 94 -7.55 6.43 -1.90
C LEU A 94 -7.78 7.29 -3.14
N LYS A 95 -8.73 8.23 -3.09
CA LYS A 95 -8.99 9.15 -4.21
C LYS A 95 -7.73 9.93 -4.58
N THR A 96 -7.01 10.45 -3.59
CA THR A 96 -5.73 11.13 -3.81
C THR A 96 -4.71 10.19 -4.45
N ILE A 97 -4.50 9.00 -3.89
CA ILE A 97 -3.55 8.01 -4.42
C ILE A 97 -3.89 7.64 -5.86
N PHE A 98 -5.14 7.26 -6.13
CA PHE A 98 -5.58 6.89 -7.48
C PHE A 98 -5.44 8.03 -8.47
N THR A 99 -5.73 9.26 -8.07
CA THR A 99 -5.54 10.43 -8.94
C THR A 99 -4.08 10.59 -9.32
N GLN A 100 -3.15 10.44 -8.37
CA GLN A 100 -1.71 10.52 -8.65
C GLN A 100 -1.21 9.34 -9.47
N LEU A 101 -1.68 8.11 -9.18
CA LEU A 101 -1.33 6.93 -9.98
C LEU A 101 -1.83 7.05 -11.41
N MET A 102 -3.08 7.48 -11.62
CA MET A 102 -3.63 7.72 -12.95
C MET A 102 -2.88 8.84 -13.68
N PHE A 103 -2.41 9.86 -12.95
CA PHE A 103 -1.62 10.94 -13.55
C PHE A 103 -0.22 10.46 -13.98
N LEU A 104 0.48 9.73 -13.11
CA LEU A 104 1.86 9.27 -13.37
C LEU A 104 1.92 8.08 -14.32
N MET A 105 0.96 7.17 -14.22
CA MET A 105 0.90 5.91 -14.98
C MET A 105 -0.14 5.93 -16.09
N GLY A 106 -0.89 7.01 -16.29
CA GLY A 106 -2.02 7.07 -17.22
C GLY A 106 -1.66 6.70 -18.65
N THR A 107 -0.43 6.99 -19.08
CA THR A 107 0.11 6.61 -20.39
C THR A 107 0.55 5.13 -20.46
N VAL A 108 1.00 4.56 -19.34
CA VAL A 108 1.49 3.16 -19.24
C VAL A 108 0.34 2.17 -19.00
N TRP A 109 -0.72 2.61 -18.32
CA TRP A 109 -1.94 1.84 -18.10
C TRP A 109 -2.87 1.84 -19.32
N SER A 110 -2.96 2.95 -20.07
CA SER A 110 -3.77 3.02 -21.29
C SER A 110 -3.29 2.03 -22.36
N MET A 111 -1.98 1.87 -22.54
CA MET A 111 -1.41 0.93 -23.50
C MET A 111 -1.67 -0.54 -23.15
N ASN A 112 -1.64 -0.89 -21.86
CA ASN A 112 -1.79 -2.28 -21.40
C ASN A 112 -3.25 -2.72 -21.25
N LEU A 113 -4.18 -1.83 -20.89
CA LEU A 113 -5.60 -2.14 -20.83
C LEU A 113 -6.18 -2.41 -22.23
N VAL A 114 -5.76 -1.62 -23.24
CA VAL A 114 -6.18 -1.82 -24.63
C VAL A 114 -5.63 -3.14 -25.18
N ALA A 115 -4.36 -3.47 -24.89
CA ALA A 115 -3.75 -4.73 -25.33
C ALA A 115 -4.31 -5.98 -24.61
N SER A 116 -4.75 -5.85 -23.35
CA SER A 116 -5.32 -6.95 -22.56
C SER A 116 -6.78 -7.22 -22.93
N ALA A 117 -7.55 -6.18 -23.26
CA ALA A 117 -8.91 -6.30 -23.77
C ALA A 117 -8.95 -6.93 -25.18
N LEU A 118 -7.97 -6.60 -26.04
CA LEU A 118 -7.84 -7.19 -27.38
C LEU A 118 -7.41 -8.67 -27.37
N LYS A 119 -6.75 -9.14 -26.30
CA LYS A 119 -6.29 -10.54 -26.17
C LYS A 119 -7.31 -11.49 -25.51
N GLY A 120 -8.40 -10.96 -24.95
CA GLY A 120 -9.45 -11.74 -24.27
C GLY A 120 -10.36 -12.57 -25.19
N VAL A 121 -10.14 -12.54 -26.51
CA VAL A 121 -11.00 -13.19 -27.51
C VAL A 121 -10.50 -14.59 -27.95
N SER A 122 -9.29 -15.04 -27.56
CA SER A 122 -8.77 -16.34 -28.00
C SER A 122 -8.99 -17.48 -26.98
N LEU A 123 -9.77 -18.47 -27.43
CA LEU A 123 -10.35 -19.63 -26.75
C LEU A 123 -9.38 -20.58 -26.00
N GLY A 124 -9.88 -21.15 -24.89
CA GLY A 124 -9.74 -22.59 -24.56
C GLY A 124 -8.58 -23.04 -23.66
N LEU A 125 -7.38 -22.50 -23.83
CA LEU A 125 -6.20 -22.77 -22.97
C LEU A 125 -5.59 -21.50 -22.38
N SER A 126 -6.09 -20.34 -22.82
CA SER A 126 -5.61 -19.02 -22.43
C SER A 126 -6.22 -18.50 -21.11
N THR A 127 -7.29 -19.10 -20.59
CA THR A 127 -8.05 -18.61 -19.43
C THR A 127 -7.23 -18.58 -18.14
N VAL A 128 -6.44 -19.61 -17.83
CA VAL A 128 -5.62 -19.63 -16.60
C VAL A 128 -4.43 -18.66 -16.71
N VAL A 129 -3.81 -18.57 -17.90
CA VAL A 129 -2.66 -17.70 -18.15
C VAL A 129 -3.08 -16.22 -18.15
N THR A 130 -4.24 -15.90 -18.74
CA THR A 130 -4.80 -14.54 -18.75
C THR A 130 -5.36 -14.15 -17.38
N ALA A 131 -6.00 -15.08 -16.66
CA ALA A 131 -6.43 -14.87 -15.27
C ALA A 131 -5.27 -14.53 -14.33
N GLY A 132 -4.17 -15.28 -14.41
CA GLY A 132 -2.98 -15.02 -13.59
C GLY A 132 -2.33 -13.66 -13.90
N ALA A 133 -2.31 -13.25 -15.18
CA ALA A 133 -1.77 -11.95 -15.57
C ALA A 133 -2.66 -10.78 -15.09
N GLN A 134 -3.99 -10.90 -15.22
CA GLN A 134 -4.93 -9.89 -14.73
C GLN A 134 -4.91 -9.78 -13.20
N GLY A 135 -4.88 -10.93 -12.51
CA GLY A 135 -4.73 -10.99 -11.05
C GLY A 135 -3.42 -10.35 -10.58
N ALA A 136 -2.31 -10.59 -11.27
CA ALA A 136 -1.02 -9.97 -10.95
C ALA A 136 -1.03 -8.44 -11.09
N VAL A 137 -1.69 -7.91 -12.13
CA VAL A 137 -1.86 -6.45 -12.30
C VAL A 137 -2.71 -5.86 -11.18
N ALA A 138 -3.81 -6.50 -10.81
CA ALA A 138 -4.66 -6.07 -9.69
C ALA A 138 -3.92 -6.12 -8.36
N TRP A 139 -3.11 -7.16 -8.14
CA TRP A 139 -2.21 -7.31 -6.99
C TRP A 139 -1.23 -6.15 -6.92
N TYR A 140 -0.53 -5.85 -8.02
CA TYR A 140 0.48 -4.79 -8.08
C TYR A 140 -0.12 -3.41 -7.79
N GLY A 141 -1.27 -3.08 -8.40
CA GLY A 141 -1.95 -1.81 -8.14
C GLY A 141 -2.30 -1.65 -6.66
N THR A 142 -2.79 -2.73 -6.03
CA THR A 142 -3.13 -2.74 -4.61
C THR A 142 -1.89 -2.61 -3.72
N TYR A 143 -0.77 -3.22 -4.12
CA TYR A 143 0.49 -3.12 -3.39
C TYR A 143 1.03 -1.69 -3.37
N VAL A 144 1.01 -1.01 -4.53
CA VAL A 144 1.42 0.40 -4.63
C VAL A 144 0.51 1.30 -3.77
N VAL A 145 -0.80 1.06 -3.77
CA VAL A 145 -1.75 1.77 -2.90
C VAL A 145 -1.43 1.55 -1.43
N GLY A 146 -1.14 0.31 -1.03
CA GLY A 146 -0.74 -0.05 0.33
C GLY A 146 0.53 0.69 0.77
N LYS A 147 1.54 0.77 -0.11
CA LYS A 147 2.79 1.50 0.14
C LYS A 147 2.59 3.01 0.27
N ALA A 148 1.72 3.58 -0.57
CA ALA A 148 1.39 5.00 -0.49
C ALA A 148 0.64 5.33 0.81
N ALA A 149 -0.30 4.47 1.22
CA ALA A 149 -1.01 4.62 2.49
C ALA A 149 -0.07 4.45 3.70
N GLU A 150 0.84 3.48 3.66
CA GLU A 150 1.90 3.31 4.68
C GLU A 150 2.71 4.60 4.84
N GLN A 151 3.18 5.20 3.74
CA GLN A 151 3.93 6.47 3.81
C GLN A 151 3.10 7.62 4.39
N TYR A 152 1.82 7.71 4.02
CA TYR A 152 0.90 8.70 4.58
C TYR A 152 0.75 8.56 6.11
N PHE A 153 0.70 7.32 6.62
CA PHE A 153 0.62 7.07 8.07
C PHE A 153 1.95 7.26 8.79
N ILE A 154 3.08 6.87 8.17
CA ILE A 154 4.42 7.13 8.72
C ILE A 154 4.63 8.64 8.93
N GLN A 155 4.08 9.46 8.03
CA GLN A 155 4.15 10.92 8.11
C GLN A 155 3.02 11.55 8.95
N GLY A 156 2.31 10.76 9.77
CA GLY A 156 1.33 11.28 10.73
C GLY A 156 0.00 11.70 10.11
N LYS A 157 -0.50 10.95 9.11
CA LYS A 157 -1.68 11.31 8.29
C LYS A 157 -1.44 12.55 7.41
N SER A 158 -0.24 12.67 6.86
CA SER A 158 0.15 13.75 5.95
C SER A 158 0.98 13.19 4.79
N TRP A 159 1.08 13.94 3.71
CA TRP A 159 2.00 13.64 2.60
C TRP A 159 3.36 14.31 2.77
N GLY A 160 3.54 15.06 3.87
CA GLY A 160 4.74 15.87 4.12
C GLY A 160 4.91 16.97 3.08
N GLU A 161 6.11 17.53 3.06
CA GLU A 161 6.45 18.68 2.20
C GLU A 161 6.48 18.33 0.72
N SER A 162 6.82 17.08 0.38
CA SER A 162 6.93 16.62 -1.00
C SER A 162 5.58 16.38 -1.69
N GLY A 163 4.51 16.22 -0.90
CA GLY A 163 3.16 16.02 -1.39
C GLY A 163 2.91 14.62 -2.00
N PRO A 164 1.63 14.31 -2.30
CA PRO A 164 1.20 12.96 -2.69
C PRO A 164 1.80 12.49 -4.02
N LYS A 165 1.98 13.40 -4.98
CA LYS A 165 2.55 13.07 -6.29
C LYS A 165 3.97 12.52 -6.16
N ARG A 166 4.81 13.20 -5.38
CA ARG A 166 6.21 12.82 -5.23
C ARG A 166 6.35 11.52 -4.45
N VAL A 167 5.58 11.35 -3.37
CA VAL A 167 5.54 10.09 -2.61
C VAL A 167 5.16 8.91 -3.51
N VAL A 168 4.11 9.05 -4.33
CA VAL A 168 3.69 7.98 -5.25
C VAL A 168 4.76 7.73 -6.32
N GLN A 169 5.39 8.76 -6.85
CA GLN A 169 6.48 8.62 -7.81
C GLN A 169 7.68 7.88 -7.21
N ASP A 170 8.14 8.27 -6.02
CA ASP A 170 9.27 7.62 -5.34
C ASP A 170 8.99 6.14 -5.06
N ILE A 171 7.73 5.80 -4.73
CA ILE A 171 7.30 4.40 -4.60
C ILE A 171 7.44 3.70 -5.95
N LEU A 172 6.85 4.23 -7.02
CA LEU A 172 6.92 3.60 -8.35
C LEU A 172 8.37 3.42 -8.83
N ASP A 173 9.23 4.41 -8.62
CA ASP A 173 10.64 4.38 -9.02
C ASP A 173 11.46 3.36 -8.20
N SER A 174 11.04 3.08 -6.96
CA SER A 174 11.73 2.12 -6.08
C SER A 174 11.36 0.66 -6.31
N LEU A 175 10.27 0.39 -7.04
CA LEU A 175 9.75 -0.97 -7.22
C LEU A 175 10.21 -1.57 -8.54
N ASP A 176 10.77 -2.78 -8.48
CA ASP A 176 10.95 -3.63 -9.66
C ASP A 176 9.58 -4.22 -10.05
N ARG A 177 8.91 -3.54 -11.00
CA ARG A 177 7.56 -3.89 -11.43
C ARG A 177 7.52 -5.29 -12.04
N GLU A 178 8.47 -5.63 -12.89
CA GLU A 178 8.53 -6.91 -13.60
C GLU A 178 8.67 -8.06 -12.60
N SER A 179 9.59 -7.94 -11.64
CA SER A 179 9.78 -8.94 -10.59
C SER A 179 8.53 -9.10 -9.72
N LEU A 180 7.87 -8.00 -9.35
CA LEU A 180 6.66 -8.05 -8.53
C LEU A 180 5.47 -8.64 -9.26
N LEU A 181 5.30 -8.34 -10.55
CA LEU A 181 4.24 -8.94 -11.37
C LEU A 181 4.48 -10.44 -11.56
N ALA A 182 5.72 -10.87 -11.76
CA ALA A 182 6.07 -12.29 -11.84
C ALA A 182 5.77 -13.02 -10.52
N GLN A 183 6.24 -12.49 -9.40
CA GLN A 183 5.96 -13.05 -8.07
C GLN A 183 4.45 -13.13 -7.79
N ALA A 184 3.72 -12.05 -8.05
CA ALA A 184 2.27 -12.00 -7.84
C ALA A 184 1.52 -13.04 -8.67
N ARG A 185 1.91 -13.21 -9.95
CA ARG A 185 1.34 -14.23 -10.82
C ARG A 185 1.57 -15.63 -10.26
N ASP A 186 2.79 -15.93 -9.82
CA ASP A 186 3.14 -17.25 -9.28
C ASP A 186 2.37 -17.54 -7.97
N ASP A 187 2.29 -16.57 -7.06
CA ASP A 187 1.54 -16.68 -5.80
C ASP A 187 0.04 -16.91 -6.03
N ILE A 188 -0.55 -16.20 -7.00
CA ILE A 188 -1.96 -16.36 -7.38
C ILE A 188 -2.19 -17.74 -7.99
N LEU A 189 -1.36 -18.14 -8.97
CA LEU A 189 -1.49 -19.45 -9.62
C LEU A 189 -1.31 -20.60 -8.62
N ALA A 190 -0.39 -20.50 -7.67
CA ALA A 190 -0.19 -21.50 -6.63
C ALA A 190 -1.46 -21.71 -5.78
N ARG A 191 -2.24 -20.63 -5.54
CA ARG A 191 -3.49 -20.69 -4.78
C ARG A 191 -4.70 -21.11 -5.60
N LEU A 192 -4.66 -20.93 -6.92
CA LEU A 192 -5.73 -21.33 -7.83
C LEU A 192 -5.62 -22.80 -8.26
N LYS A 193 -4.41 -23.37 -8.36
CA LYS A 193 -4.19 -24.79 -8.70
C LYS A 193 -5.05 -25.79 -7.91
N PRO A 194 -5.28 -25.66 -6.59
CA PRO A 194 -6.14 -26.59 -5.85
C PRO A 194 -7.65 -26.34 -6.03
N LEU A 195 -8.06 -25.26 -6.70
CA LEU A 195 -9.47 -24.86 -6.91
C LEU A 195 -9.98 -25.18 -8.33
N LEU A 196 -9.07 -25.59 -9.23
CA LEU A 196 -9.33 -26.01 -10.61
C LEU A 196 -9.17 -27.53 -10.73
#